data_AF-A0A2W6Z7J8-F1
#
_entry.id   AF-A0A2W6Z7J8-F1
#
_cell.length_a   1.000
_cell.length_b   1.000
_cell.length_c   1.000
_cell.angle_alpha   90.00
_cell.angle_beta   90.00
_cell.angle_gamma   90.00
#
_symmetry.space_group_name_H-M   'P 1'
#
loop_
_entity.id
_entity.type
_entity.pdbx_description
1 polymer ?
#
loop_
_entity_poly.entity_id
_entity_poly.type
_entity_poly.pdbx_seq_one_letter_code
_entity_poly.pdbx_strand_id
1 'polypeptide(L)'
;WKTPRGVSAFTTPAWAAPGSAKAPPQASGWSPKPGDWTAKAAGSFSRMVSGDAMAKALEGARPQGFSRRAGLGQPISWCQDADETALQEVIEASYRQLLNRIPFEAERLRDAESQLRDAQLSVSEFVGLIAAGDLFQQRLLKMAPLRAAAAAFLALLGRAGQPKEVSHFLATRAKQGQRAALDDILNSLEYAESFGRDTVPYLRGLDTENGIPITTVNRTAALYAGNAGLTPPIKGAI
;
A
#
# COMPACT_ATOMS: atom_id res chain seq x y z
N TRP A 1 35.32 63.18 44.68
CA TRP A 1 34.54 63.72 43.54
C TRP A 1 34.87 62.96 42.26
N LYS A 2 33.90 62.23 41.70
CA LYS A 2 33.48 62.23 40.28
C LYS A 2 32.60 60.99 40.02
N THR A 3 31.54 61.23 39.28
CA THR A 3 30.36 60.40 38.97
C THR A 3 30.64 59.26 37.97
N PRO A 4 29.70 58.28 37.83
CA PRO A 4 29.93 57.04 37.11
C PRO A 4 29.65 57.19 35.60
N ARG A 5 30.34 56.41 34.76
CA ARG A 5 30.18 56.44 33.31
C ARG A 5 29.79 55.07 32.76
N GLY A 6 28.52 54.97 32.34
CA GLY A 6 28.10 54.39 31.06
C GLY A 6 28.12 52.87 30.88
N VAL A 7 26.93 52.27 30.95
CA VAL A 7 26.59 50.98 30.35
C VAL A 7 26.61 51.14 28.82
N SER A 8 27.46 50.40 28.12
CA SER A 8 27.49 50.41 26.64
C SER A 8 26.46 49.42 26.09
N ALA A 9 25.43 49.95 25.44
CA ALA A 9 24.47 49.21 24.63
C ALA A 9 25.16 48.63 23.38
N PHE A 10 24.91 47.37 23.08
CA PHE A 10 25.25 46.75 21.80
C PHE A 10 24.31 47.29 20.71
N THR A 11 24.84 48.10 19.79
CA THR A 11 24.13 48.57 18.59
C THR A 11 24.23 47.51 17.49
N THR A 12 23.09 47.00 17.02
CA THR A 12 22.99 46.14 15.83
C THR A 12 23.29 46.94 14.56
N PRO A 13 24.09 46.44 13.60
CA PRO A 13 24.31 47.15 12.35
C PRO A 13 23.07 47.04 11.44
N ALA A 14 22.62 48.18 10.92
CA ALA A 14 21.60 48.28 9.88
C ALA A 14 22.19 47.85 8.53
N TRP A 15 21.53 46.92 7.85
CA TRP A 15 21.90 46.51 6.50
C TRP A 15 21.41 47.58 5.50
N ALA A 16 22.33 48.10 4.69
CA ALA A 16 22.06 49.06 3.63
C ALA A 16 21.49 48.36 2.39
N ALA A 17 20.49 48.98 1.76
CA ALA A 17 19.90 48.51 0.50
C ALA A 17 20.90 48.63 -0.66
N PRO A 18 21.09 47.60 -1.51
CA PRO A 18 21.96 47.70 -2.67
C PRO A 18 21.25 48.45 -3.82
N GLY A 19 21.97 49.43 -4.38
CA GLY A 19 21.56 50.21 -5.54
C GLY A 19 21.49 49.40 -6.84
N SER A 20 20.78 49.96 -7.82
CA SER A 20 20.46 49.38 -9.13
C SER A 20 21.70 48.94 -9.92
N ALA A 21 21.86 47.63 -10.14
CA ALA A 21 22.83 47.06 -11.06
C ALA A 21 22.27 47.01 -12.50
N LYS A 22 23.11 47.41 -13.45
CA LYS A 22 22.86 47.53 -14.90
C LYS A 22 22.73 46.13 -15.54
N ALA A 23 21.74 45.94 -16.41
CA ALA A 23 21.44 44.65 -17.05
C ALA A 23 22.56 44.18 -18.01
N PRO A 24 22.87 42.87 -18.09
CA PRO A 24 23.81 42.29 -19.05
C PRO A 24 23.23 42.22 -20.48
N PRO A 25 24.08 42.19 -21.52
CA PRO A 25 23.64 42.23 -22.92
C PRO A 25 22.89 40.95 -23.33
N GLN A 26 21.81 41.13 -24.10
CA GLN A 26 20.95 40.05 -24.59
C GLN A 26 21.70 39.11 -25.53
N ALA A 27 21.72 37.82 -25.20
CA ALA A 27 22.10 36.76 -26.13
C ALA A 27 20.99 36.58 -27.18
N SER A 28 21.37 36.52 -28.45
CA SER A 28 20.47 36.26 -29.58
C SER A 28 19.85 34.87 -29.47
N GLY A 29 18.60 34.80 -29.02
CA GLY A 29 17.83 33.57 -28.95
C GLY A 29 17.31 33.15 -30.33
N TRP A 30 17.50 31.89 -30.68
CA TRP A 30 16.81 31.24 -31.79
C TRP A 30 15.33 31.08 -31.41
N SER A 31 14.44 31.75 -32.15
CA SER A 31 12.99 31.65 -31.98
C SER A 31 12.43 30.52 -32.87
N PRO A 32 11.83 29.44 -32.32
CA PRO A 32 11.01 28.56 -33.13
C PRO A 32 9.73 29.30 -33.53
N LYS A 33 9.41 29.32 -34.83
CA LYS A 33 8.13 29.86 -35.32
C LYS A 33 6.98 29.06 -34.69
N PRO A 34 6.00 29.68 -34.01
CA PRO A 34 4.80 28.96 -33.61
C PRO A 34 4.07 28.54 -34.89
N GLY A 35 3.74 27.25 -35.01
CA GLY A 35 2.93 26.75 -36.12
C GLY A 35 1.53 27.35 -36.08
N ASP A 36 0.97 27.60 -37.27
CA ASP A 36 -0.36 28.17 -37.48
C ASP A 36 -1.48 27.21 -37.08
N TRP A 37 -1.69 27.03 -35.78
CA TRP A 37 -2.92 26.43 -35.25
C TRP A 37 -3.84 27.55 -34.77
N THR A 38 -4.75 27.97 -35.63
CA THR A 38 -5.82 28.92 -35.25
C THR A 38 -7.08 28.13 -34.92
N ALA A 39 -7.43 28.06 -33.63
CA ALA A 39 -8.75 27.62 -33.20
C ALA A 39 -9.68 28.83 -33.16
N LYS A 40 -10.80 28.80 -33.91
CA LYS A 40 -11.88 29.78 -33.76
C LYS A 40 -12.54 29.60 -32.39
N ALA A 41 -12.16 30.40 -31.41
CA ALA A 41 -12.92 30.52 -30.17
C ALA A 41 -14.03 31.57 -30.34
N ALA A 42 -15.16 31.16 -30.89
CA ALA A 42 -16.40 31.93 -30.84
C ALA A 42 -17.26 31.38 -29.71
N GLY A 43 -17.11 31.94 -28.51
CA GLY A 43 -17.92 31.58 -27.36
C GLY A 43 -17.61 32.48 -26.17
N SER A 44 -18.65 32.97 -25.50
CA SER A 44 -18.52 33.70 -24.24
C SER A 44 -17.78 32.84 -23.22
N PHE A 45 -16.59 33.26 -22.81
CA PHE A 45 -15.83 32.59 -21.77
C PHE A 45 -16.44 32.95 -20.41
N SER A 46 -17.49 32.23 -20.03
CA SER A 46 -17.88 32.23 -18.62
C SER A 46 -16.73 31.61 -17.83
N ARG A 47 -16.30 32.32 -16.77
CA ARG A 47 -15.30 31.83 -15.83
C ARG A 47 -15.92 30.64 -15.11
N MET A 48 -15.72 29.43 -15.65
CA MET A 48 -16.14 28.21 -14.98
C MET A 48 -15.48 28.17 -13.60
N VAL A 49 -16.29 27.88 -12.58
CA VAL A 49 -15.80 27.54 -11.25
C VAL A 49 -14.82 26.38 -11.45
N SER A 50 -13.67 26.43 -10.78
CA SER A 50 -12.52 25.53 -11.05
C SER A 50 -12.88 24.03 -11.01
N GLY A 51 -13.97 23.64 -10.35
CA GLY A 51 -14.50 22.27 -10.34
C GLY A 51 -15.23 21.86 -11.63
N ASP A 52 -16.04 22.74 -12.21
CA ASP A 52 -16.89 22.42 -13.37
C ASP A 52 -16.09 22.26 -14.67
N ALA A 53 -14.99 23.03 -14.80
CA ALA A 53 -14.07 22.89 -15.92
C ALA A 53 -13.35 21.53 -15.89
N MET A 54 -13.02 21.02 -14.70
CA MET A 54 -12.36 19.72 -14.53
C MET A 54 -13.33 18.56 -14.78
N ALA A 55 -14.57 18.67 -14.29
CA ALA A 55 -15.62 17.69 -14.58
C ALA A 55 -15.88 17.55 -16.08
N LYS A 56 -15.99 18.69 -16.80
CA LYS A 56 -16.17 18.71 -18.25
C LYS A 56 -14.95 18.23 -19.05
N ALA A 57 -13.74 18.40 -18.51
CA ALA A 57 -12.51 17.86 -19.10
C ALA A 57 -12.38 16.33 -18.91
N LEU A 58 -12.98 15.78 -17.84
CA LEU A 58 -13.02 14.34 -17.57
C LEU A 58 -14.16 13.64 -18.32
N GLU A 59 -15.16 14.39 -18.80
CA GLU A 59 -16.30 13.89 -19.56
C GLU A 59 -15.85 13.45 -20.98
N GLY A 60 -15.39 12.20 -21.07
CA GLY A 60 -14.95 11.55 -22.32
C GLY A 60 -13.52 10.99 -22.26
N ALA A 61 -12.68 11.51 -21.38
CA ALA A 61 -11.36 10.94 -21.10
C ALA A 61 -11.53 9.72 -20.18
N ARG A 62 -11.70 8.52 -20.74
CA ARG A 62 -11.66 7.29 -19.94
C ARG A 62 -10.25 7.19 -19.32
N PRO A 63 -10.09 7.24 -17.99
CA PRO A 63 -8.78 7.16 -17.34
C PRO A 63 -8.29 5.70 -17.32
N GLN A 64 -8.22 5.04 -18.49
CA GLN A 64 -7.84 3.64 -18.61
C GLN A 64 -6.44 3.38 -18.05
N GLY A 65 -5.53 4.36 -18.13
CA GLY A 65 -4.19 4.28 -17.56
C GLY A 65 -4.14 4.27 -16.02
N PHE A 66 -5.22 4.65 -15.33
CA PHE A 66 -5.32 4.65 -13.87
C PHE A 66 -6.16 3.49 -13.32
N SER A 67 -6.70 2.64 -14.20
CA SER A 67 -7.44 1.46 -13.76
C SER A 67 -6.50 0.44 -13.11
N ARG A 68 -6.96 -0.22 -12.04
CA ARG A 68 -6.21 -1.32 -11.41
C ARG A 68 -5.88 -2.37 -12.47
N ARG A 69 -4.62 -2.82 -12.51
CA ARG A 69 -4.22 -3.89 -13.44
C ARG A 69 -5.08 -5.12 -13.18
N ALA A 70 -5.68 -5.68 -14.23
CA ALA A 70 -6.56 -6.85 -14.15
C ALA A 70 -5.89 -8.09 -13.52
N GLY A 71 -4.56 -8.15 -13.49
CA GLY A 71 -3.81 -9.24 -12.84
C GLY A 71 -3.73 -9.13 -11.30
N LEU A 72 -4.08 -8.00 -10.70
CA LEU A 72 -4.09 -7.84 -9.24
C LEU A 72 -5.35 -8.51 -8.65
N GLY A 73 -5.18 -9.14 -7.49
CA GLY A 73 -6.28 -9.81 -6.79
C GLY A 73 -7.44 -8.86 -6.54
N GLN A 74 -8.61 -9.19 -7.08
CA GLN A 74 -9.84 -8.48 -6.74
C GLN A 74 -10.26 -8.86 -5.32
N PRO A 75 -10.91 -7.95 -4.57
CA PRO A 75 -11.53 -8.32 -3.31
C PRO A 75 -12.60 -9.36 -3.57
N ILE A 76 -12.45 -10.54 -2.97
CA ILE A 76 -13.45 -11.61 -2.99
C ILE A 76 -14.07 -11.62 -1.61
N SER A 77 -15.34 -11.20 -1.53
CA SER A 77 -16.15 -11.27 -0.32
C SER A 77 -17.06 -12.49 -0.38
N TRP A 78 -17.14 -13.24 0.70
CA TRP A 78 -18.09 -14.32 0.86
C TRP A 78 -19.45 -13.82 1.38
N CYS A 79 -20.55 -14.43 0.92
CA CYS A 79 -21.90 -14.19 1.41
C CYS A 79 -22.56 -15.55 1.70
N GLN A 80 -23.41 -15.65 2.73
CA GLN A 80 -23.96 -16.92 3.21
C GLN A 80 -24.84 -17.64 2.18
N ASP A 81 -25.43 -16.89 1.23
CA ASP A 81 -26.31 -17.42 0.18
C ASP A 81 -25.55 -17.70 -1.14
N ALA A 82 -24.22 -17.69 -1.13
CA ALA A 82 -23.42 -17.84 -2.34
C ALA A 82 -23.37 -19.29 -2.85
N ASP A 83 -23.17 -19.44 -4.16
CA ASP A 83 -23.01 -20.73 -4.82
C ASP A 83 -21.78 -21.51 -4.30
N GLU A 84 -21.81 -22.85 -4.35
CA GLU A 84 -20.68 -23.71 -3.99
C GLU A 84 -19.41 -23.37 -4.80
N THR A 85 -19.57 -22.91 -6.03
CA THR A 85 -18.45 -22.44 -6.87
C THR A 85 -17.79 -21.20 -6.29
N ALA A 86 -18.57 -20.23 -5.81
CA ALA A 86 -18.06 -19.02 -5.18
C ALA A 86 -17.36 -19.33 -3.85
N LEU A 87 -17.89 -20.28 -3.08
CA LEU A 87 -17.25 -20.77 -1.87
C LEU A 87 -15.90 -21.44 -2.17
N GLN A 88 -15.83 -22.26 -3.21
CA GLN A 88 -14.58 -22.88 -3.62
C GLN A 88 -13.55 -21.85 -4.10
N GLU A 89 -13.99 -20.81 -4.82
CA GLU A 89 -13.13 -19.67 -5.19
C GLU A 89 -12.57 -18.95 -3.97
N VAL A 90 -13.37 -18.71 -2.93
CA VAL A 90 -12.93 -18.11 -1.65
C VAL A 90 -11.88 -18.97 -0.97
N ILE A 91 -12.09 -20.28 -0.90
CA ILE A 91 -11.15 -21.23 -0.29
C ILE A 91 -9.82 -21.22 -1.06
N GLU A 92 -9.89 -21.34 -2.39
CA GLU A 92 -8.70 -21.34 -3.25
C GLU A 92 -7.95 -20.00 -3.22
N ALA A 93 -8.68 -18.88 -3.19
CA ALA A 93 -8.11 -17.54 -3.05
C ALA A 93 -7.39 -17.38 -1.71
N SER A 94 -7.97 -17.87 -0.61
CA SER A 94 -7.38 -17.84 0.73
C SER A 94 -6.06 -18.61 0.77
N TYR A 95 -6.04 -19.82 0.23
CA TYR A 95 -4.81 -20.60 0.13
C TYR A 95 -3.78 -19.96 -0.80
N ARG A 96 -4.21 -19.44 -1.95
CA ARG A 96 -3.31 -18.77 -2.90
C ARG A 96 -2.66 -17.54 -2.27
N GLN A 97 -3.42 -16.76 -1.51
CA GLN A 97 -2.93 -15.59 -0.80
C GLN A 97 -1.90 -15.97 0.27
N LEU A 98 -2.22 -16.94 1.14
CA LEU A 98 -1.36 -17.28 2.29
C LEU A 98 -0.19 -18.20 1.92
N LEU A 99 -0.33 -19.10 0.95
CA LEU A 99 0.67 -20.10 0.59
C LEU A 99 1.39 -19.81 -0.74
N ASN A 100 0.93 -18.83 -1.52
CA ASN A 100 1.35 -18.56 -2.91
C ASN A 100 1.13 -19.76 -3.86
N ARG A 101 0.34 -20.75 -3.44
CA ARG A 101 0.03 -21.96 -4.21
C ARG A 101 -1.27 -22.57 -3.70
N ILE A 102 -1.86 -23.44 -4.50
CA ILE A 102 -2.95 -24.30 -4.05
C ILE A 102 -2.33 -25.55 -3.39
N PRO A 103 -2.71 -25.90 -2.15
CA PRO A 103 -2.23 -27.12 -1.49
C PRO A 103 -2.75 -28.39 -2.18
N PHE A 104 -2.01 -29.49 -2.02
CA PHE A 104 -2.49 -30.81 -2.47
C PHE A 104 -3.66 -31.30 -1.61
N GLU A 105 -4.46 -32.24 -2.10
CA GLU A 105 -5.66 -32.73 -1.39
C GLU A 105 -5.40 -33.32 0.00
N ALA A 106 -4.19 -33.83 0.25
CA ALA A 106 -3.76 -34.36 1.53
C ALA A 106 -3.25 -33.28 2.50
N GLU A 107 -2.87 -32.11 1.98
CA GLU A 107 -2.38 -30.96 2.76
C GLU A 107 -3.53 -30.01 3.15
N ARG A 108 -4.70 -30.14 2.53
CA ARG A 108 -5.87 -29.27 2.75
C ARG A 108 -6.47 -29.47 4.14
N LEU A 109 -6.89 -28.37 4.76
CA LEU A 109 -7.57 -28.35 6.05
C LEU A 109 -9.06 -28.68 5.87
N ARG A 110 -9.38 -29.95 5.59
CA ARG A 110 -10.75 -30.40 5.26
C ARG A 110 -11.76 -30.02 6.34
N ASP A 111 -11.40 -30.15 7.61
CA ASP A 111 -12.30 -29.81 8.73
C ASP A 111 -12.65 -28.32 8.74
N ALA A 112 -11.66 -27.44 8.50
CA ALA A 112 -11.87 -26.00 8.44
C ALA A 112 -12.67 -25.59 7.19
N GLU A 113 -12.44 -26.28 6.06
CA GLU A 113 -13.23 -26.07 4.84
C GLU A 113 -14.69 -26.47 5.06
N SER A 114 -14.96 -27.61 5.69
CA SER A 114 -16.31 -28.06 6.06
C SER A 114 -17.02 -27.06 6.99
N GLN A 115 -16.33 -26.58 8.03
CA GLN A 115 -16.88 -25.58 8.95
C GLN A 115 -17.20 -24.25 8.27
N LEU A 116 -16.42 -23.85 7.26
CA LEU A 116 -16.71 -22.68 6.43
C LEU A 116 -17.96 -22.91 5.56
N ARG A 117 -18.15 -24.13 5.02
CA ARG A 117 -19.37 -24.48 4.25
C ARG A 117 -20.63 -24.44 5.09
N ASP A 118 -20.54 -24.89 6.34
CA ASP A 118 -21.65 -24.89 7.30
C ASP A 118 -21.86 -23.52 7.96
N ALA A 119 -21.18 -22.47 7.49
CA ALA A 119 -21.19 -21.10 8.01
C ALA A 119 -20.90 -21.00 9.53
N GLN A 120 -20.18 -21.99 10.09
CA GLN A 120 -19.74 -21.98 11.49
C GLN A 120 -18.50 -21.11 11.71
N LEU A 121 -17.71 -20.91 10.65
CA LEU A 121 -16.55 -20.05 10.63
C LEU A 121 -16.75 -18.90 9.64
N SER A 122 -16.24 -17.73 10.00
CA SER A 122 -16.06 -16.62 9.06
C SER A 122 -14.78 -16.80 8.23
N VAL A 123 -14.68 -16.06 7.12
CA VAL A 123 -13.46 -16.06 6.28
C VAL A 123 -12.23 -15.61 7.07
N SER A 124 -12.40 -14.62 7.96
CA SER A 124 -11.33 -14.15 8.84
C SER A 124 -10.80 -15.23 9.78
N GLU A 125 -11.69 -16.02 10.37
CA GLU A 125 -11.33 -17.13 11.26
C GLU A 125 -10.70 -18.28 10.47
N PHE A 126 -11.21 -18.58 9.26
CA PHE A 126 -10.62 -19.55 8.35
C PHE A 126 -9.17 -19.17 7.96
N VAL A 127 -8.93 -17.90 7.64
CA VAL A 127 -7.57 -17.37 7.40
C VAL A 127 -6.70 -17.54 8.65
N GLY A 128 -7.24 -17.32 9.84
CA GLY A 128 -6.56 -17.59 11.10
C GLY A 128 -6.14 -19.05 11.28
N LEU A 129 -7.03 -20.00 10.95
CA LEU A 129 -6.72 -21.43 10.99
C LEU A 129 -5.63 -21.81 9.98
N ILE A 130 -5.65 -21.25 8.76
CA ILE A 130 -4.59 -21.46 7.76
C ILE A 130 -3.27 -20.90 8.26
N ALA A 131 -3.28 -19.69 8.83
CA ALA A 131 -2.08 -19.04 9.37
C ALA A 131 -1.49 -19.83 10.56
N ALA A 132 -2.34 -20.41 11.40
CA ALA A 132 -1.94 -21.28 12.51
C ALA A 132 -1.46 -22.67 12.05
N GLY A 133 -1.86 -23.11 10.85
CA GLY A 133 -1.55 -24.42 10.29
C GLY A 133 -0.09 -24.63 9.89
N ASP A 134 0.34 -25.89 9.88
CA ASP A 134 1.75 -26.27 9.71
C ASP A 134 2.34 -25.83 8.37
N LEU A 135 1.56 -25.81 7.29
CA LEU A 135 2.06 -25.42 5.96
C LEU A 135 2.58 -23.98 5.95
N PHE A 136 1.79 -23.06 6.51
CA PHE A 136 2.16 -21.65 6.57
C PHE A 136 3.31 -21.43 7.56
N GLN A 137 3.25 -22.11 8.72
CA GLN A 137 4.32 -22.05 9.72
C GLN A 137 5.66 -22.55 9.15
N GLN A 138 5.67 -23.71 8.50
CA GLN A 138 6.87 -24.27 7.86
C GLN A 138 7.39 -23.38 6.74
N ARG A 139 6.51 -22.76 5.94
CA ARG A 139 6.91 -21.79 4.91
C ARG A 139 7.70 -20.63 5.51
N LEU A 140 7.21 -20.03 6.60
CA LEU A 140 7.86 -18.91 7.27
C LEU A 140 9.13 -19.31 8.03
N LEU A 141 9.19 -20.54 8.57
CA LEU A 141 10.38 -21.07 9.23
C LEU A 141 11.55 -21.31 8.25
N LYS A 142 11.25 -21.70 7.02
CA LYS A 142 12.25 -21.88 5.95
C LYS A 142 12.87 -20.56 5.45
N MET A 143 12.29 -19.41 5.81
CA MET A 143 12.74 -18.09 5.36
C MET A 143 13.60 -17.39 6.43
N ALA A 144 14.51 -16.52 5.97
CA ALA A 144 15.24 -15.62 6.87
C ALA A 144 14.26 -14.75 7.68
N PRO A 145 14.58 -14.36 8.94
CA PRO A 145 13.61 -13.70 9.82
C PRO A 145 12.94 -12.44 9.25
N LEU A 146 13.72 -11.56 8.61
CA LEU A 146 13.19 -10.35 7.96
C LEU A 146 12.27 -10.67 6.77
N ARG A 147 12.67 -11.66 5.96
CA ARG A 147 11.86 -12.12 4.82
C ARG A 147 10.58 -12.81 5.29
N ALA A 148 10.63 -13.55 6.39
CA ALA A 148 9.45 -14.16 7.00
C ALA A 148 8.46 -13.09 7.49
N ALA A 149 8.96 -12.02 8.12
CA ALA A 149 8.12 -10.89 8.51
C ALA A 149 7.46 -10.23 7.29
N ALA A 150 8.23 -9.94 6.24
CA ALA A 150 7.69 -9.39 5.00
C ALA A 150 6.64 -10.32 4.36
N ALA A 151 6.88 -11.63 4.35
CA ALA A 151 5.93 -12.62 3.85
C ALA A 151 4.63 -12.67 4.67
N ALA A 152 4.72 -12.57 5.99
CA ALA A 152 3.55 -12.54 6.87
C ALA A 152 2.68 -11.30 6.62
N PHE A 153 3.29 -10.11 6.56
CA PHE A 153 2.54 -8.87 6.29
C PHE A 153 1.90 -8.87 4.89
N LEU A 154 2.60 -9.39 3.87
CA LEU A 154 2.04 -9.48 2.52
C LEU A 154 0.89 -10.49 2.44
N ALA A 155 1.01 -11.63 3.12
CA ALA A 155 -0.03 -12.65 3.14
C ALA A 155 -1.29 -12.16 3.88
N LEU A 156 -1.12 -11.59 5.07
CA LEU A 156 -2.23 -11.25 5.97
C LEU A 156 -2.80 -9.85 5.75
N LEU A 157 -1.96 -8.82 5.63
CA LEU A 157 -2.41 -7.43 5.43
C LEU A 157 -2.43 -7.00 3.96
N GLY A 158 -1.87 -7.81 3.05
CA GLY A 158 -1.78 -7.43 1.65
C GLY A 158 -0.85 -6.24 1.38
N ARG A 159 0.06 -5.94 2.32
CA ARG A 159 1.04 -4.84 2.20
C ARG A 159 2.36 -5.19 2.88
N ALA A 160 3.37 -4.35 2.66
CA ALA A 160 4.66 -4.47 3.31
C ALA A 160 4.55 -3.89 4.72
N GLY A 161 5.19 -4.53 5.69
CA GLY A 161 5.26 -4.02 7.05
C GLY A 161 6.12 -2.75 7.12
N GLN A 162 5.70 -1.79 7.93
CA GLN A 162 6.52 -0.63 8.27
C GLN A 162 7.72 -1.10 9.13
N PRO A 163 8.86 -0.38 9.14
CA PRO A 163 10.03 -0.79 9.93
C PRO A 163 9.73 -1.03 11.42
N LYS A 164 8.83 -0.22 12.00
CA LYS A 164 8.36 -0.38 13.39
C LYS A 164 7.56 -1.68 13.58
N GLU A 165 6.61 -1.95 12.70
CA GLU A 165 5.79 -3.18 12.71
C GLU A 165 6.65 -4.43 12.52
N VAL A 166 7.63 -4.39 11.61
CA VAL A 166 8.58 -5.48 11.39
C VAL A 166 9.41 -5.73 12.63
N SER A 167 9.92 -4.67 13.28
CA SER A 167 10.67 -4.83 14.54
C SER A 167 9.81 -5.42 15.67
N HIS A 168 8.55 -5.00 15.77
CA HIS A 168 7.59 -5.54 16.73
C HIS A 168 7.32 -7.04 16.48
N PHE A 169 7.00 -7.39 15.23
CA PHE A 169 6.77 -8.79 14.82
C PHE A 169 7.95 -9.70 15.18
N LEU A 170 9.18 -9.26 14.93
CA LEU A 170 10.38 -10.04 15.26
C LEU A 170 10.58 -10.17 16.77
N ALA A 171 10.28 -9.12 17.54
CA ALA A 171 10.36 -9.15 18.99
C ALA A 171 9.33 -10.11 19.59
N THR A 172 8.07 -10.08 19.13
CA THR A 172 7.05 -11.03 19.56
C THR A 172 7.43 -12.45 19.15
N ARG A 173 7.88 -12.65 17.90
CA ARG A 173 8.31 -13.95 17.39
C ARG A 173 9.42 -14.57 18.23
N ALA A 174 10.38 -13.75 18.69
CA ALA A 174 11.47 -14.20 19.54
C ALA A 174 11.03 -14.54 20.97
N LYS A 175 10.03 -13.83 21.52
CA LYS A 175 9.58 -13.99 22.92
C LYS A 175 8.50 -15.07 23.08
N GLN A 176 7.51 -15.09 22.20
CA GLN A 176 6.28 -15.89 22.33
C GLN A 176 6.11 -16.91 21.20
N GLY A 177 7.02 -16.88 20.22
CA GLY A 177 6.98 -17.76 19.06
C GLY A 177 6.22 -17.18 17.88
N GLN A 178 6.25 -17.91 16.77
CA GLN A 178 5.75 -17.44 15.49
C GLN A 178 4.23 -17.38 15.41
N ARG A 179 3.51 -18.28 16.07
CA ARG A 179 2.04 -18.31 16.08
C ARG A 179 1.47 -17.04 16.72
N ALA A 180 1.93 -16.71 17.93
CA ALA A 180 1.56 -15.48 18.63
C ALA A 180 1.83 -14.22 17.79
N ALA A 181 2.97 -14.17 17.08
CA ALA A 181 3.29 -13.03 16.23
C ALA A 181 2.35 -12.87 15.01
N LEU A 182 1.74 -13.96 14.52
CA LEU A 182 0.72 -13.89 13.46
C LEU A 182 -0.65 -13.57 14.02
N ASP A 183 -0.98 -14.13 15.18
CA ASP A 183 -2.22 -13.83 15.90
C ASP A 183 -2.29 -12.32 16.24
N ASP A 184 -1.17 -11.70 16.62
CA ASP A 184 -1.05 -10.25 16.82
C ASP A 184 -1.41 -9.45 15.54
N ILE A 185 -1.05 -9.95 14.35
CA ILE A 185 -1.37 -9.28 13.08
C ILE A 185 -2.86 -9.44 12.75
N LEU A 186 -3.42 -10.63 12.93
CA LEU A 186 -4.83 -10.93 12.67
C LEU A 186 -5.77 -10.16 13.59
N ASN A 187 -5.37 -9.97 14.85
CA ASN A 187 -6.14 -9.23 15.86
C ASN A 187 -5.92 -7.71 15.78
N SER A 188 -5.17 -7.22 14.79
CA SER A 188 -4.95 -5.79 14.61
C SER A 188 -6.23 -5.09 14.11
N LEU A 189 -6.44 -3.85 14.57
CA LEU A 189 -7.56 -3.02 14.10
C LEU A 189 -7.51 -2.82 12.59
N GLU A 190 -6.30 -2.73 12.03
CA GLU A 190 -6.12 -2.57 10.60
C GLU A 190 -6.68 -3.74 9.79
N TYR A 191 -6.42 -4.98 10.21
CA TYR A 191 -6.97 -6.17 9.54
C TYR A 191 -8.51 -6.17 9.57
N ALA A 192 -9.09 -5.79 10.72
CA ALA A 192 -10.53 -5.72 10.89
C ALA A 192 -11.16 -4.61 10.03
N GLU A 193 -10.56 -3.42 9.97
CA GLU A 193 -11.03 -2.31 9.13
C GLU A 193 -10.88 -2.59 7.64
N SER A 194 -9.90 -3.40 7.25
CA SER A 194 -9.57 -3.65 5.85
C SER A 194 -10.36 -4.74 5.18
N PHE A 195 -10.51 -5.87 5.85
CA PHE A 195 -11.11 -7.08 5.29
C PHE A 195 -12.43 -7.42 5.97
N GLY A 196 -12.65 -6.94 7.20
CA GLY A 196 -13.78 -7.34 8.00
C GLY A 196 -13.76 -8.84 8.28
N ARG A 197 -14.95 -9.45 8.33
CA ARG A 197 -15.11 -10.88 8.66
C ARG A 197 -15.15 -11.78 7.44
N ASP A 198 -15.61 -11.25 6.31
CA ASP A 198 -16.04 -12.04 5.15
C ASP A 198 -15.19 -11.83 3.89
N THR A 199 -14.21 -10.92 3.92
CA THR A 199 -13.34 -10.66 2.77
C THR A 199 -12.03 -11.43 2.90
N VAL A 200 -11.64 -12.12 1.83
CA VAL A 200 -10.33 -12.78 1.75
C VAL A 200 -9.23 -11.71 1.68
N PRO A 201 -8.12 -11.83 2.42
CA PRO A 201 -7.00 -10.91 2.26
C PRO A 201 -6.50 -10.88 0.82
N TYR A 202 -6.23 -9.68 0.31
CA TYR A 202 -5.73 -9.47 -1.04
C TYR A 202 -4.65 -8.38 -1.02
N LEU A 203 -3.84 -8.32 -2.07
CA LEU A 203 -2.79 -7.33 -2.19
C LEU A 203 -3.37 -5.91 -2.38
N ARG A 204 -3.46 -5.14 -1.29
CA ARG A 204 -3.96 -3.74 -1.28
C ARG A 204 -2.85 -2.70 -1.31
N GLY A 205 -1.67 -3.01 -0.79
CA GLY A 205 -0.63 -2.01 -0.53
C GLY A 205 0.07 -1.44 -1.76
N LEU A 206 -0.44 -1.70 -2.96
CA LEU A 206 -0.04 -1.01 -4.20
C LEU A 206 -0.78 0.32 -4.37
N ASP A 207 -1.94 0.47 -3.72
CA ASP A 207 -2.70 1.71 -3.72
C ASP A 207 -2.24 2.61 -2.57
N THR A 208 -2.37 3.93 -2.76
CA THR A 208 -2.05 4.90 -1.71
C THR A 208 -3.22 5.04 -0.75
N GLU A 209 -2.94 4.86 0.54
CA GLU A 209 -3.94 4.95 1.61
C GLU A 209 -3.52 5.98 2.66
N ASN A 210 -4.51 6.59 3.30
CA ASN A 210 -4.27 7.59 4.33
C ASN A 210 -3.52 6.98 5.52
N GLY A 211 -2.47 7.64 6.00
CA GLY A 211 -1.64 7.14 7.12
C GLY A 211 -0.55 6.15 6.72
N ILE A 212 -0.51 5.68 5.48
CA ILE A 212 0.57 4.80 4.98
C ILE A 212 1.58 5.62 4.19
N PRO A 213 2.89 5.58 4.53
CA PRO A 213 3.89 6.32 3.78
C PRO A 213 4.13 5.69 2.41
N ILE A 214 4.45 6.52 1.40
CA ILE A 214 4.71 6.07 0.02
C ILE A 214 5.86 5.05 -0.07
N THR A 215 6.79 5.06 0.89
CA THR A 215 7.87 4.05 0.99
C THR A 215 7.32 2.63 1.16
N THR A 216 6.18 2.47 1.83
CA THR A 216 5.50 1.17 1.98
C THR A 216 4.96 0.69 0.64
N VAL A 217 4.38 1.59 -0.16
CA VAL A 217 3.90 1.29 -1.52
C VAL A 217 5.03 0.88 -2.46
N ASN A 218 6.18 1.54 -2.35
CA ASN A 218 7.35 1.14 -3.14
C ASN A 218 7.90 -0.23 -2.69
N ARG A 219 7.87 -0.52 -1.38
CA ARG A 219 8.28 -1.84 -0.86
C ARG A 219 7.32 -2.95 -1.25
N THR A 220 6.01 -2.73 -1.21
CA THR A 220 5.03 -3.72 -1.68
C THR A 220 5.24 -4.05 -3.14
N ALA A 221 5.43 -3.03 -3.98
CA ALA A 221 5.72 -3.22 -5.40
C ALA A 221 7.01 -4.01 -5.62
N ALA A 222 8.07 -3.76 -4.84
CA ALA A 222 9.33 -4.49 -4.94
C ALA A 222 9.22 -5.96 -4.48
N LEU A 223 8.39 -6.23 -3.47
CA LEU A 223 8.20 -7.58 -2.94
C LEU A 223 7.16 -8.41 -3.73
N TYR A 224 6.30 -7.75 -4.49
CA TYR A 224 5.32 -8.42 -5.35
C TYR A 224 5.95 -8.82 -6.68
N ALA A 225 6.10 -10.11 -6.91
CA ALA A 225 6.73 -10.65 -8.12
C ALA A 225 5.72 -10.97 -9.26
N GLY A 226 4.44 -10.60 -9.12
CA GLY A 226 3.37 -10.94 -10.06
C GLY A 226 2.72 -12.31 -9.81
N ASN A 227 1.71 -12.67 -10.61
CA ASN A 227 0.89 -13.87 -10.39
C ASN A 227 1.65 -15.19 -10.52
N ALA A 228 2.73 -15.20 -11.30
CA ALA A 228 3.62 -16.37 -11.45
C ALA A 228 4.86 -16.31 -10.55
N GLY A 229 5.03 -15.21 -9.81
CA GLY A 229 6.20 -14.96 -8.97
C GLY A 229 5.99 -15.43 -7.53
N LEU A 230 7.10 -15.68 -6.84
CA LEU A 230 7.08 -15.91 -5.40
C LEU A 230 7.04 -14.58 -4.65
N THR A 231 6.08 -14.45 -3.75
CA THR A 231 5.89 -13.23 -2.95
C THR A 231 6.19 -13.54 -1.48
N PRO A 232 7.27 -13.01 -0.86
CA PRO A 232 8.33 -12.19 -1.44
C PRO A 232 9.37 -13.02 -2.22
N PRO A 233 10.09 -12.40 -3.18
CA PRO A 233 11.10 -13.07 -3.99
C PRO A 233 12.29 -13.57 -3.14
N ILE A 234 13.06 -14.52 -3.68
CA ILE A 234 14.23 -15.07 -2.98
C ILE A 234 15.35 -14.04 -2.83
N LYS A 235 15.52 -13.21 -3.87
CA LYS A 235 16.46 -12.09 -3.91
C LYS A 235 15.63 -10.80 -3.84
N GLY A 236 15.96 -9.89 -2.93
CA GLY A 236 15.27 -8.59 -2.81
C GLY A 236 14.38 -8.40 -1.58
N ALA A 237 14.50 -9.23 -0.54
CA ALA A 237 13.78 -9.03 0.73
C ALA A 237 14.42 -7.99 1.67
N ILE A 238 15.28 -7.11 1.13
CA ILE A 238 16.01 -6.05 1.82
C ILE A 238 16.26 -4.89 0.86
#